data_AF-A0A1G2JKS3-F1
#
_entry.id   AF-A0A1G2JKS3-F1
#
_cell.length_a   1.000
_cell.length_b   1.000
_cell.length_c   1.000
_cell.angle_alpha   90.00
_cell.angle_beta   90.00
_cell.angle_gamma   90.00
#
_symmetry.space_group_name_H-M   'P 1'
#
loop_
_entity.id
_entity.type
_entity.pdbx_description
1 polymer ?
#
loop_
_entity_poly.entity_id
_entity_poly.type
_entity_poly.pdbx_seq_one_letter_code
_entity_poly.pdbx_strand_id
1 'polypeptide(L)'
;MHNKAYCILNKLYSKEEYEALVPKIIEQMKKAGEYGEFFPPELSPFAYNETLAQDYFPKTKEQVLAMGMRWRDSAEKKYNITMKNNQIPNDIRATSDSILDEIIECAHGGNCSDHCATAFRIIPQELQFLRKMDIPLPRLCPLCRQGERVRLRNPMHLWHRKCMKLGCNNEFETSYAPDRPEIVYCEQCYNNEVA
;
A
#
# COMPACT_ATOMS: atom_id res chain seq x y z
N MET A 1 -21.33 -24.37 10.07
CA MET A 1 -21.72 -23.04 9.54
C MET A 1 -22.53 -23.13 8.25
N HIS A 2 -23.00 -24.33 7.86
CA HIS A 2 -23.70 -24.54 6.58
C HIS A 2 -25.23 -24.57 6.77
N ASN A 3 -25.93 -23.89 5.86
CA ASN A 3 -27.37 -23.92 5.59
C ASN A 3 -28.34 -23.41 6.67
N LYS A 4 -27.93 -22.46 7.51
CA LYS A 4 -28.89 -21.74 8.37
C LYS A 4 -29.54 -20.59 7.59
N ALA A 5 -30.83 -20.71 7.30
CA ALA A 5 -31.65 -19.64 6.72
C ALA A 5 -32.09 -18.64 7.81
N TYR A 6 -32.51 -17.43 7.41
CA TYR A 6 -33.04 -16.40 8.33
C TYR A 6 -32.03 -15.90 9.37
N CYS A 7 -30.81 -15.62 8.93
CA CYS A 7 -29.77 -15.03 9.79
C CYS A 7 -29.60 -13.53 9.50
N ILE A 8 -29.53 -12.72 10.55
CA ILE A 8 -29.04 -11.33 10.46
C ILE A 8 -27.66 -11.32 11.14
N LEU A 9 -26.62 -11.03 10.35
CA LEU A 9 -25.22 -11.22 10.75
C LEU A 9 -25.00 -12.65 11.27
N ASN A 10 -24.47 -12.79 12.50
CA ASN A 10 -24.16 -14.06 13.13
C ASN A 10 -25.32 -14.63 13.99
N LYS A 11 -26.49 -13.99 14.01
CA LYS A 11 -27.65 -14.39 14.82
C LYS A 11 -28.74 -15.03 13.94
N LEU A 12 -29.26 -16.17 14.39
CA LEU A 12 -30.38 -16.89 13.78
C LEU A 12 -31.70 -16.40 14.37
N TYR A 13 -32.69 -16.17 13.51
CA TYR A 13 -34.05 -15.75 13.88
C TYR A 13 -35.08 -16.75 13.36
N SER A 14 -36.31 -16.68 13.87
CA SER A 14 -37.44 -17.31 13.19
C SER A 14 -37.68 -16.65 11.82
N LYS A 15 -38.38 -17.33 10.92
CA LYS A 15 -38.73 -16.78 9.61
C LYS A 15 -39.54 -15.49 9.75
N GLU A 16 -40.54 -15.50 10.63
CA GLU A 16 -41.46 -14.40 10.87
C GLU A 16 -40.72 -13.19 11.47
N GLU A 17 -39.84 -13.44 12.44
CA GLU A 17 -39.00 -12.39 13.03
C GLU A 17 -38.04 -11.77 12.01
N TYR A 18 -37.43 -12.60 11.17
CA TYR A 18 -36.53 -12.15 10.11
C TYR A 18 -37.27 -11.29 9.07
N GLU A 19 -38.41 -11.76 8.58
CA GLU A 19 -39.22 -11.07 7.58
C GLU A 19 -39.78 -9.75 8.10
N ALA A 20 -40.03 -9.63 9.42
CA ALA A 20 -40.44 -8.37 10.05
C ALA A 20 -39.24 -7.42 10.32
N LEU A 21 -38.09 -7.96 10.75
CA LEU A 21 -36.98 -7.14 11.23
C LEU A 21 -36.11 -6.58 10.09
N VAL A 22 -35.89 -7.35 9.02
CA VAL A 22 -35.05 -6.92 7.90
C VAL A 22 -35.56 -5.64 7.23
N PRO A 23 -36.85 -5.51 6.85
CA PRO A 23 -37.34 -4.27 6.25
C PRO A 23 -37.18 -3.06 7.16
N LYS A 24 -37.38 -3.24 8.48
CA LYS A 24 -37.21 -2.19 9.48
C LYS A 24 -35.76 -1.70 9.56
N ILE A 25 -34.79 -2.63 9.57
CA ILE A 25 -33.36 -2.29 9.55
C ILE A 25 -33.01 -1.53 8.26
N ILE A 26 -33.47 -2.04 7.11
CA ILE A 26 -33.20 -1.42 5.80
C ILE A 26 -33.79 0.00 5.75
N GLU A 27 -35.02 0.20 6.23
CA GLU A 27 -35.66 1.52 6.23
C GLU A 27 -34.91 2.50 7.15
N GLN A 28 -34.45 2.05 8.33
CA GLN A 28 -33.64 2.86 9.22
C GLN A 28 -32.30 3.26 8.57
N MET A 29 -31.60 2.29 7.95
CA MET A 29 -30.33 2.57 7.26
C MET A 29 -30.53 3.50 6.06
N LYS A 30 -31.62 3.35 5.30
CA LYS A 30 -31.95 4.26 4.19
C LYS A 30 -32.23 5.69 4.68
N LYS A 31 -32.96 5.84 5.79
CA LYS A 31 -33.20 7.14 6.42
C LYS A 31 -31.91 7.79 6.92
N ALA A 32 -30.95 7.00 7.39
CA ALA A 32 -29.63 7.47 7.78
C ALA A 32 -28.68 7.71 6.59
N GLY A 33 -29.03 7.25 5.38
CA GLY A 33 -28.16 7.32 4.20
C GLY A 33 -27.01 6.30 4.21
N GLU A 34 -27.05 5.29 5.08
CA GLU A 34 -26.00 4.30 5.28
C GLU A 34 -26.24 3.01 4.47
N TYR A 35 -27.44 2.85 3.90
CA TYR A 35 -27.81 1.62 3.22
C TYR A 35 -27.09 1.46 1.89
N GLY A 36 -26.19 0.47 1.81
CA GLY A 36 -25.38 0.20 0.62
C GLY A 36 -24.05 0.95 0.59
N GLU A 37 -23.81 1.83 1.57
CA GLU A 37 -22.55 2.53 1.74
C GLU A 37 -21.54 1.67 2.52
N PHE A 38 -20.26 2.02 2.42
CA PHE A 38 -19.22 1.43 3.24
C PHE A 38 -19.33 1.89 4.70
N PHE A 39 -18.71 1.14 5.62
CA PHE A 39 -18.66 1.54 7.02
C PHE A 39 -17.99 2.92 7.19
N PRO A 40 -18.52 3.76 8.10
CA PRO A 40 -17.95 5.07 8.37
C PRO A 40 -16.46 4.97 8.78
N PRO A 41 -15.59 5.88 8.31
CA PRO A 41 -14.17 5.91 8.70
C PRO A 41 -13.94 5.96 10.22
N GLU A 42 -14.88 6.51 10.98
CA GLU A 42 -14.87 6.60 12.44
C GLU A 42 -14.87 5.22 13.12
N LEU A 43 -15.45 4.21 12.45
CA LEU A 43 -15.47 2.83 12.93
C LEU A 43 -14.19 2.06 12.58
N SER A 44 -13.33 2.60 11.71
CA SER A 44 -12.05 1.99 11.40
C SER A 44 -11.22 1.89 12.67
N PRO A 45 -10.67 0.72 13.06
CA PRO A 45 -9.78 0.61 14.20
C PRO A 45 -8.40 1.25 13.92
N PHE A 46 -8.05 1.49 12.66
CA PHE A 46 -6.75 2.04 12.22
C PHE A 46 -6.85 3.52 11.83
N ALA A 47 -5.77 4.27 12.03
CA ALA A 47 -5.63 5.62 11.50
C ALA A 47 -5.33 5.58 9.98
N TYR A 48 -5.63 6.66 9.27
CA TYR A 48 -5.50 6.73 7.80
C TYR A 48 -4.11 6.32 7.32
N ASN A 49 -3.07 6.87 7.96
CA ASN A 49 -1.66 6.64 7.64
C ASN A 49 -1.16 5.22 7.96
N GLU A 50 -1.96 4.38 8.62
CA GLU A 50 -1.62 2.97 8.86
C GLU A 50 -2.29 2.03 7.86
N THR A 51 -3.20 2.55 7.04
CA THR A 51 -3.94 1.77 6.05
C THR A 51 -3.30 1.88 4.67
N LEU A 52 -3.71 0.98 3.77
CA LEU A 52 -3.36 1.06 2.35
C LEU A 52 -3.81 2.37 1.69
N ALA A 53 -4.74 3.12 2.28
CA ALA A 53 -5.17 4.41 1.75
C ALA A 53 -3.99 5.39 1.63
N GLN A 54 -3.04 5.38 2.57
CA GLN A 54 -1.86 6.24 2.52
C GLN A 54 -0.86 5.80 1.43
N ASP A 55 -0.74 4.50 1.18
CA ASP A 55 0.12 3.96 0.12
C ASP A 55 -0.39 4.36 -1.27
N TYR A 56 -1.72 4.33 -1.46
CA TYR A 56 -2.34 4.61 -2.76
C TYR A 56 -2.68 6.09 -2.97
N PHE A 57 -3.08 6.78 -1.91
CA PHE A 57 -3.54 8.16 -1.91
C PHE A 57 -2.81 8.92 -0.80
N PRO A 58 -1.50 9.15 -0.94
CA PRO A 58 -0.71 9.79 0.10
C PRO A 58 -1.27 11.18 0.42
N LYS A 59 -1.59 11.39 1.69
CA LYS A 59 -2.06 12.68 2.22
C LYS A 59 -1.16 13.16 3.34
N THR A 60 -1.13 14.48 3.54
CA THR A 60 -0.48 15.07 4.71
C THR A 60 -1.35 14.90 5.94
N LYS A 61 -0.74 15.03 7.12
CA LYS A 61 -1.46 14.97 8.41
C LYS A 61 -2.61 15.99 8.43
N GLU A 62 -2.37 17.19 7.95
CA GLU A 62 -3.34 18.29 7.93
C GLU A 62 -4.53 17.95 7.03
N GLN A 63 -4.28 17.35 5.87
CA GLN A 63 -5.33 16.91 4.94
C GLN A 63 -6.19 15.81 5.54
N VAL A 64 -5.58 14.83 6.22
CA VAL A 64 -6.30 13.72 6.85
C VAL A 64 -7.19 14.22 7.99
N LEU A 65 -6.66 15.11 8.84
CA LEU A 65 -7.42 15.69 9.94
C LEU A 65 -8.58 16.56 9.43
N ALA A 66 -8.38 17.30 8.33
CA ALA A 66 -9.45 18.08 7.68
C ALA A 66 -10.56 17.19 7.11
N MET A 67 -10.26 15.94 6.75
CA MET A 67 -11.24 14.94 6.31
C MET A 67 -11.96 14.24 7.49
N GLY A 68 -11.72 14.65 8.73
CA GLY A 68 -12.29 14.02 9.92
C GLY A 68 -11.69 12.65 10.26
N MET A 69 -10.60 12.26 9.60
CA MET A 69 -9.96 10.97 9.78
C MET A 69 -8.85 11.03 10.82
N ARG A 70 -8.57 9.89 11.46
CA ARG A 70 -7.52 9.79 12.48
C ARG A 70 -6.14 9.71 11.83
N TRP A 71 -5.15 10.36 12.44
CA TRP A 71 -3.73 10.25 12.09
C TRP A 71 -2.96 9.71 13.29
N ARG A 72 -2.08 8.72 13.06
CA ARG A 72 -1.22 8.16 14.09
C ARG A 72 0.18 8.75 13.99
N ASP A 73 0.58 9.48 15.02
CA ASP A 73 1.95 9.97 15.14
C ASP A 73 2.92 8.81 15.41
N SER A 74 4.10 8.86 14.79
CA SER A 74 5.14 7.86 15.00
C SER A 74 5.77 8.06 16.38
N ALA A 75 5.86 6.99 17.17
CA ALA A 75 6.63 7.03 18.41
C ALA A 75 8.12 7.30 18.10
N GLU A 76 8.79 8.08 18.94
CA GLU A 76 10.23 8.28 18.85
C GLU A 76 10.95 6.92 18.98
N LYS A 77 11.61 6.49 17.90
CA LYS A 77 12.40 5.26 17.90
C LYS A 77 13.86 5.59 18.19
N LYS A 78 14.31 5.36 19.43
CA LYS A 78 15.71 5.53 19.84
C LYS A 78 16.41 4.18 19.77
N TYR A 79 17.07 3.90 18.65
CA TYR A 79 17.93 2.73 18.49
C TYR A 79 19.39 3.09 18.71
N ASN A 80 20.14 2.19 19.35
CA ASN A 80 21.59 2.27 19.42
C ASN A 80 22.16 1.69 18.13
N ILE A 81 22.36 2.55 17.12
CA ILE A 81 22.93 2.18 15.82
C ILE A 81 24.38 1.74 16.04
N THR A 82 24.71 0.51 15.62
CA THR A 82 26.07 -0.04 15.71
C THR A 82 26.81 0.02 14.37
N MET A 83 26.07 0.06 13.26
CA MET A 83 26.63 0.15 11.91
C MET A 83 25.96 1.24 11.08
N LYS A 84 26.78 2.09 10.45
CA LYS A 84 26.34 3.16 9.56
C LYS A 84 26.12 2.64 8.14
N ASN A 85 25.24 3.31 7.40
CA ASN A 85 24.85 2.87 6.06
C ASN A 85 26.03 2.75 5.09
N ASN A 86 26.97 3.68 5.16
CA ASN A 86 28.14 3.74 4.30
C ASN A 86 29.15 2.60 4.54
N GLN A 87 29.05 1.89 5.67
CA GLN A 87 29.90 0.75 6.01
C GLN A 87 29.41 -0.56 5.39
N ILE A 88 28.18 -0.58 4.85
CA ILE A 88 27.60 -1.76 4.19
C ILE A 88 28.39 -2.03 2.89
N PRO A 89 29.00 -3.22 2.74
CA PRO A 89 29.70 -3.59 1.52
C PRO A 89 28.76 -3.58 0.30
N ASN A 90 29.27 -3.19 -0.86
CA ASN A 90 28.52 -3.24 -2.12
C ASN A 90 28.35 -4.67 -2.66
N ASP A 91 29.15 -5.61 -2.17
CA ASP A 91 29.14 -7.01 -2.61
C ASP A 91 28.79 -7.92 -1.42
N ILE A 92 27.81 -8.80 -1.61
CA ILE A 92 27.36 -9.74 -0.59
C ILE A 92 28.44 -10.76 -0.22
N ARG A 93 29.39 -11.04 -1.13
CA ARG A 93 30.53 -11.94 -0.89
C ARG A 93 31.55 -11.37 0.08
N ALA A 94 31.62 -10.03 0.18
CA ALA A 94 32.47 -9.33 1.14
C ALA A 94 31.80 -9.16 2.52
N THR A 95 30.56 -9.62 2.68
CA THR A 95 29.79 -9.47 3.92
C THR A 95 30.02 -10.67 4.84
N SER A 96 30.53 -10.42 6.05
CA SER A 96 30.67 -11.42 7.12
C SER A 96 29.37 -11.68 7.86
N ASP A 97 29.27 -12.83 8.52
CA ASP A 97 28.09 -13.22 9.33
C ASP A 97 27.88 -12.31 10.56
N SER A 98 28.89 -11.55 10.97
CA SER A 98 28.80 -10.57 12.05
C SER A 98 27.70 -9.51 11.81
N ILE A 99 27.26 -9.31 10.57
CA ILE A 99 26.15 -8.39 10.24
C ILE A 99 24.84 -8.74 10.96
N LEU A 100 24.65 -10.00 11.37
CA LEU A 100 23.44 -10.45 12.07
C LEU A 100 23.30 -9.83 13.48
N ASP A 101 24.42 -9.44 14.07
CA ASP A 101 24.47 -8.80 15.39
C ASP A 101 24.33 -7.27 15.31
N GLU A 102 24.47 -6.71 14.10
CA GLU A 102 24.48 -5.27 13.87
C GLU A 102 23.07 -4.66 13.81
N ILE A 103 22.96 -3.43 14.31
CA ILE A 103 21.81 -2.53 14.14
C ILE A 103 22.22 -1.49 13.09
N ILE A 104 21.68 -1.66 11.89
CA ILE A 104 22.07 -0.93 10.69
C ILE A 104 21.21 0.32 10.54
N GLU A 105 21.84 1.46 10.28
CA GLU A 105 21.17 2.71 9.95
C GLU A 105 20.47 2.67 8.59
N CYS A 106 19.20 3.06 8.54
CA CYS A 106 18.48 3.30 7.30
C CYS A 106 19.04 4.54 6.59
N ALA A 107 19.36 4.46 5.30
CA ALA A 107 19.91 5.58 4.55
C ALA A 107 19.03 6.85 4.59
N HIS A 108 17.70 6.70 4.71
CA HIS A 108 16.79 7.85 4.83
C HIS A 108 16.84 8.54 6.20
N GLY A 109 17.33 7.89 7.25
CA GLY A 109 17.48 8.50 8.58
C GLY A 109 16.19 9.00 9.25
N GLY A 110 15.02 8.67 8.71
CA GLY A 110 13.72 9.20 9.18
C GLY A 110 13.16 10.35 8.34
N ASN A 111 13.92 10.84 7.34
CA ASN A 111 13.57 12.02 6.55
C ASN A 111 12.66 11.71 5.33
N CYS A 112 11.96 10.58 5.32
CA CYS A 112 11.10 10.16 4.23
C CYS A 112 9.66 9.91 4.70
N SER A 113 8.70 9.94 3.79
CA SER A 113 7.27 9.71 4.08
C SER A 113 6.88 8.23 4.24
N ASP A 114 7.83 7.29 4.14
CA ASP A 114 7.59 5.82 4.14
C ASP A 114 7.61 5.16 5.52
N HIS A 115 7.13 5.84 6.57
CA HIS A 115 7.12 5.32 7.94
C HIS A 115 8.48 4.74 8.39
N CYS A 116 9.57 5.43 8.04
CA CYS A 116 10.92 4.94 8.22
C CYS A 116 11.16 4.34 9.61
N ALA A 117 11.75 3.15 9.65
CA ALA A 117 12.14 2.51 10.90
C ALA A 117 13.40 3.13 11.53
N THR A 118 14.11 4.04 10.85
CA THR A 118 15.42 4.66 11.19
C THR A 118 16.59 3.69 11.32
N ALA A 119 16.37 2.50 11.89
CA ALA A 119 17.31 1.40 11.92
C ALA A 119 16.64 0.06 11.59
N PHE A 120 17.42 -0.93 11.20
CA PHE A 120 16.94 -2.29 10.93
C PHE A 120 18.04 -3.33 11.21
N ARG A 121 17.64 -4.60 11.28
CA ARG A 121 18.53 -5.76 11.42
C ARG A 121 18.28 -6.72 10.28
N ILE A 122 19.28 -7.52 9.95
CA ILE A 122 19.18 -8.62 8.99
C ILE A 122 19.04 -9.93 9.78
N ILE A 123 18.07 -10.75 9.42
CA ILE A 123 17.92 -12.09 10.04
C ILE A 123 18.70 -13.15 9.25
N PRO A 124 19.06 -14.30 9.86
CA PRO A 124 19.85 -15.33 9.19
C PRO A 124 19.26 -15.81 7.86
N GLN A 125 17.93 -15.93 7.79
CA GLN A 125 17.21 -16.35 6.60
C GLN A 125 17.32 -15.32 5.46
N GLU A 126 17.31 -14.03 5.78
CA GLU A 126 17.51 -12.95 4.81
C GLU A 126 18.94 -12.97 4.27
N LEU A 127 19.95 -13.09 5.15
CA LEU A 127 21.35 -13.15 4.73
C LEU A 127 21.63 -14.35 3.82
N GLN A 128 21.09 -15.52 4.17
CA GLN A 128 21.20 -16.73 3.36
C GLN A 128 20.57 -16.54 1.98
N PHE A 129 19.37 -15.95 1.93
CA PHE A 129 18.69 -15.66 0.67
C PHE A 129 19.49 -14.70 -0.21
N LEU A 130 19.98 -13.59 0.36
CA LEU A 130 20.76 -12.58 -0.36
C LEU A 130 22.03 -13.18 -0.96
N ARG A 131 22.75 -14.02 -0.22
CA ARG A 131 23.93 -14.74 -0.72
C ARG A 131 23.60 -15.69 -1.86
N LYS A 132 22.53 -16.47 -1.71
CA LYS A 132 22.11 -17.44 -2.74
C LYS A 132 21.77 -16.76 -4.07
N MET A 133 21.19 -15.56 -4.00
CA MET A 133 20.78 -14.79 -5.17
C MET A 133 21.86 -13.81 -5.68
N ASP A 134 23.02 -13.75 -5.03
CA ASP A 134 24.09 -12.76 -5.30
C ASP A 134 23.60 -11.29 -5.24
N ILE A 135 22.75 -10.99 -4.25
CA ILE A 135 22.13 -9.67 -4.05
C ILE A 135 22.82 -8.96 -2.88
N PRO A 136 23.24 -7.69 -3.02
CA PRO A 136 23.84 -6.94 -1.93
C PRO A 136 22.87 -6.69 -0.77
N LEU A 137 23.43 -6.40 0.41
CA LEU A 137 22.64 -6.01 1.56
C LEU A 137 21.83 -4.73 1.28
N PRO A 138 20.60 -4.64 1.81
CA PRO A 138 19.79 -3.44 1.64
C PRO A 138 20.41 -2.26 2.40
N ARG A 139 20.38 -1.07 1.79
CA ARG A 139 20.70 0.20 2.44
C ARG A 139 19.49 0.86 3.11
N LEU A 140 18.29 0.37 2.81
CA LEU A 140 17.04 0.94 3.30
C LEU A 140 16.34 -0.05 4.22
N CYS A 141 15.68 0.47 5.24
CA CYS A 141 14.85 -0.35 6.13
C CYS A 141 13.68 -0.98 5.34
N PRO A 142 13.07 -2.07 5.85
CA PRO A 142 11.98 -2.75 5.16
C PRO A 142 10.82 -1.86 4.73
N LEU A 143 10.46 -0.86 5.55
CA LEU A 143 9.37 0.08 5.28
C LEU A 143 9.72 1.05 4.14
N CYS A 144 10.93 1.61 4.14
CA CYS A 144 11.39 2.46 3.04
C CYS A 144 11.46 1.70 1.71
N ARG A 145 11.98 0.46 1.72
CA ARG A 145 11.99 -0.40 0.52
C ARG A 145 10.57 -0.68 0.03
N GLN A 146 9.63 -0.91 0.94
CA GLN A 146 8.23 -1.08 0.58
C GLN A 146 7.67 0.19 -0.10
N GLY A 147 7.93 1.37 0.47
CA GLY A 147 7.53 2.65 -0.11
C GLY A 147 8.09 2.86 -1.53
N GLU A 148 9.37 2.58 -1.76
CA GLU A 148 9.96 2.63 -3.11
C GLU A 148 9.26 1.68 -4.08
N ARG A 149 9.00 0.43 -3.67
CA ARG A 149 8.27 -0.53 -4.51
C ARG A 149 6.85 -0.08 -4.83
N VAL A 150 6.16 0.56 -3.87
CA VAL A 150 4.82 1.09 -4.11
C VAL A 150 4.86 2.21 -5.15
N ARG A 151 5.86 3.10 -5.09
CA ARG A 151 6.03 4.18 -6.09
C ARG A 151 6.35 3.69 -7.51
N LEU A 152 6.90 2.49 -7.66
CA LEU A 152 7.10 1.88 -8.99
C LEU A 152 5.79 1.41 -9.64
N ARG A 153 4.70 1.29 -8.86
CA ARG A 153 3.39 0.91 -9.40
C ARG A 153 2.74 2.11 -10.06
N ASN A 154 1.98 1.86 -11.12
CA ASN A 154 1.08 2.88 -11.62
C ASN A 154 0.01 3.18 -10.55
N PRO A 155 -0.35 4.44 -10.34
CA PRO A 155 -1.31 4.82 -9.32
C PRO A 155 -2.72 4.36 -9.72
N MET A 156 -3.61 4.30 -8.74
CA MET A 156 -5.04 4.02 -8.96
C MET A 156 -5.76 5.27 -9.46
N HIS A 157 -5.26 5.84 -10.54
CA HIS A 157 -5.85 6.97 -11.23
C HIS A 157 -5.79 6.68 -12.73
N LEU A 158 -6.91 6.89 -13.41
CA LEU A 158 -7.01 6.76 -14.86
C LEU A 158 -6.96 8.15 -15.48
N TRP A 159 -6.15 8.27 -16.51
CA TRP A 159 -6.06 9.46 -17.34
C TRP A 159 -6.58 9.15 -18.72
N HIS A 160 -7.39 10.07 -19.22
CA HIS A 160 -7.80 10.09 -20.60
C HIS A 160 -6.59 10.40 -21.49
N ARG A 161 -6.28 9.53 -22.45
CA ARG A 161 -5.18 9.71 -23.41
C ARG A 161 -5.58 9.29 -24.82
N LYS A 162 -4.84 9.85 -25.79
CA LYS A 162 -4.89 9.46 -27.19
C LYS A 162 -3.73 8.52 -27.54
N CYS A 163 -3.97 7.56 -28.43
CA CYS A 163 -2.94 6.70 -28.99
C CYS A 163 -1.79 7.54 -29.59
N MET A 164 -0.56 7.22 -29.21
CA MET A 164 0.63 7.96 -29.65
C MET A 164 1.17 7.49 -31.02
N LYS A 165 0.49 6.55 -31.68
CA LYS A 165 0.85 6.11 -33.05
C LYS A 165 0.39 7.17 -34.06
N LEU A 166 1.30 7.60 -34.94
CA LEU A 166 0.99 8.54 -36.01
C LEU A 166 -0.15 8.03 -36.89
N GLY A 167 -1.19 8.85 -37.09
CA GLY A 167 -2.37 8.49 -37.88
C GLY A 167 -3.46 7.73 -37.12
N CYS A 168 -3.24 7.35 -35.86
CA CYS A 168 -4.28 6.75 -35.02
C CYS A 168 -5.07 7.84 -34.27
N ASN A 169 -6.40 7.76 -34.33
CA ASN A 169 -7.30 8.68 -33.61
C ASN A 169 -7.99 8.06 -32.39
N ASN A 170 -7.59 6.84 -32.00
CA ASN A 170 -8.20 6.16 -30.87
C ASN A 170 -7.84 6.82 -29.53
N GLU A 171 -8.82 6.92 -28.65
CA GLU A 171 -8.72 7.47 -27.29
C GLU A 171 -9.11 6.40 -26.28
N PHE A 172 -8.53 6.45 -25.09
CA PHE A 172 -8.74 5.45 -24.03
C PHE A 172 -8.31 5.97 -22.66
N GLU A 173 -8.76 5.28 -21.62
CA GLU A 173 -8.33 5.50 -20.24
C GLU A 173 -7.11 4.64 -19.93
N THR A 174 -6.09 5.22 -19.30
CA THR A 174 -4.85 4.51 -18.95
C THR A 174 -4.28 4.98 -17.63
N SER A 175 -3.50 4.13 -16.97
CA SER A 175 -2.79 4.44 -15.72
C SER A 175 -1.43 5.12 -15.95
N TYR A 176 -1.13 5.53 -17.18
CA TYR A 176 0.07 6.27 -17.53
C TYR A 176 -0.24 7.76 -17.66
N ALA A 177 0.20 8.56 -16.69
CA ALA A 177 -0.03 10.00 -16.68
C ALA A 177 0.58 10.72 -17.91
N PRO A 178 -0.09 11.77 -18.45
CA PRO A 178 0.32 12.47 -19.69
C PRO A 178 1.76 12.99 -19.73
N ASP A 179 2.30 13.35 -18.56
CA ASP A 179 3.65 13.88 -18.34
C ASP A 179 4.74 12.81 -18.33
N ARG A 180 4.36 11.52 -18.32
CA ARG A 180 5.34 10.43 -18.34
C ARG A 180 5.94 10.21 -19.75
N PRO A 181 7.21 9.79 -19.83
CA PRO A 181 7.93 9.69 -21.10
C PRO A 181 7.54 8.45 -21.94
N GLU A 182 6.84 7.46 -21.39
CA GLU A 182 6.52 6.24 -22.12
C GLU A 182 5.52 6.48 -23.26
N ILE A 183 5.74 5.78 -24.38
CA ILE A 183 4.83 5.80 -25.53
C ILE A 183 3.67 4.83 -25.26
N VAL A 184 2.44 5.33 -25.36
CA VAL A 184 1.23 4.53 -25.10
C VAL A 184 0.44 4.35 -26.40
N TYR A 185 0.33 3.11 -26.85
CA TYR A 185 -0.47 2.71 -27.99
C TYR A 185 -1.82 2.14 -27.55
N CYS A 186 -2.82 2.23 -28.43
CA CYS A 186 -4.03 1.42 -28.27
C CYS A 186 -3.71 -0.05 -28.52
N GLU A 187 -4.59 -0.95 -28.07
CA GLU A 187 -4.42 -2.40 -28.21
C GLU A 187 -4.09 -2.83 -29.65
N GLN A 188 -4.83 -2.30 -30.65
CA GLN A 188 -4.61 -2.63 -32.05
C GLN A 188 -3.22 -2.19 -32.56
N CYS A 189 -2.81 -0.96 -32.25
CA CYS A 189 -1.50 -0.45 -32.65
C CYS A 189 -0.36 -1.17 -31.93
N TYR A 190 -0.53 -1.51 -30.65
CA TYR A 190 0.46 -2.29 -29.90
C TYR A 190 0.66 -3.67 -30.52
N ASN A 191 -0.43 -4.39 -30.79
CA ASN A 191 -0.35 -5.73 -31.37
C ASN A 191 0.32 -5.72 -32.76
N ASN A 192 0.08 -4.70 -33.59
CA ASN A 192 0.73 -4.59 -34.90
C ASN A 192 2.23 -4.28 -34.84
N GLU A 193 2.74 -3.77 -33.73
CA GLU A 193 4.17 -3.42 -33.56
C GLU A 193 4.96 -4.54 -32.87
N VAL A 194 4.30 -5.39 -32.08
CA VAL A 194 4.93 -6.41 -31.24
C VAL A 194 4.75 -7.83 -31.79
N ALA A 195 3.71 -8.08 -32.60
CA ALA A 195 3.49 -9.36 -33.29
C ALA A 195 4.26 -9.43 -34.62
#